data_AF-A0A9P3WFB2-F1
#
_entry.id   AF-A0A9P3WFB2-F1
#
_cell.length_a   1.000
_cell.length_b   1.000
_cell.length_c   1.000
_cell.angle_alpha   90.00
_cell.angle_beta   90.00
_cell.angle_gamma   90.00
#
_symmetry.space_group_name_H-M   'P 1'
#
loop_
_entity.id
_entity.type
_entity.pdbx_description
1 polymer ?
#
loop_
_entity_poly.entity_id
_entity_poly.type
_entity_poly.pdbx_seq_one_letter_code
_entity_poly.pdbx_strand_id
1 'polypeptide(L)'
;MSASSMLFLPALLLSAVCSSVSMASTGGVIYFEGAIVESPCDVSVDAHKATVACDRQGQAKTQQFSLQKLTQEQSGLGNLVTMKINYLNPAHTLAVMDITYN
;
A
#
# COMPACT_ATOMS: atom_id res chain seq x y z
N MET A 1 -14.15 29.70 89.11
CA MET A 1 -13.71 30.53 87.96
C MET A 1 -13.68 29.60 86.76
N SER A 2 -14.70 29.67 85.88
CA SER A 2 -14.62 30.30 84.54
C SER A 2 -13.85 29.41 83.55
N ALA A 3 -14.37 28.95 82.42
CA ALA A 3 -15.66 29.11 81.75
C ALA A 3 -15.82 27.97 80.72
N SER A 4 -17.08 27.74 80.33
CA SER A 4 -17.61 27.34 79.01
C SER A 4 -16.61 27.22 77.85
N SER A 5 -16.78 26.33 76.88
CA SER A 5 -17.96 26.28 76.04
C SER A 5 -17.89 25.09 75.09
N MET A 6 -19.05 24.46 74.85
CA MET A 6 -19.29 23.50 73.79
C MET A 6 -18.90 24.06 72.41
N LEU A 7 -18.24 23.25 71.58
CA LEU A 7 -18.38 23.33 70.13
C LEU A 7 -18.59 21.92 69.58
N PHE A 8 -19.85 21.64 69.26
CA PHE A 8 -20.31 20.55 68.41
C PHE A 8 -19.89 20.81 66.95
N LEU A 9 -19.49 19.72 66.27
CA LEU A 9 -19.50 19.48 64.80
C LEU A 9 -18.68 20.43 63.88
N PRO A 10 -18.01 19.92 62.81
CA PRO A 10 -18.34 18.66 62.15
C PRO A 10 -17.18 17.69 61.90
N ALA A 11 -17.54 16.42 62.04
CA ALA A 11 -16.99 15.34 61.25
C ALA A 11 -17.21 15.64 59.76
N LEU A 12 -16.19 16.14 59.05
CA LEU A 12 -16.25 16.23 57.58
C LEU A 12 -14.89 16.41 56.91
N LEU A 13 -13.81 15.83 57.44
CA LEU A 13 -12.49 15.99 56.83
C LEU A 13 -11.70 14.69 56.91
N LEU A 14 -12.08 13.65 56.16
CA LEU A 14 -11.10 12.68 55.61
C LEU A 14 -11.71 11.68 54.60
N SER A 15 -12.55 12.13 53.68
CA SER A 15 -12.92 11.30 52.51
C SER A 15 -12.70 12.07 51.21
N ALA A 16 -11.48 12.58 51.03
CA ALA A 16 -10.99 12.92 49.70
C ALA A 16 -10.41 11.63 49.11
N VAL A 17 -11.28 10.78 48.57
CA VAL A 17 -10.84 9.74 47.64
C VAL A 17 -10.34 10.50 46.42
N CYS A 18 -9.02 10.67 46.30
CA CYS A 18 -8.41 11.19 45.08
C CYS A 18 -8.65 10.17 43.97
N SER A 19 -9.79 10.26 43.29
CA SER A 19 -9.98 9.62 42.01
C SER A 19 -9.05 10.31 41.02
N SER A 20 -7.86 9.76 40.83
CA SER A 20 -6.99 10.13 39.72
C SER A 20 -7.68 9.68 38.44
N VAL A 21 -8.52 10.55 37.85
CA VAL A 21 -8.89 10.41 36.44
C VAL A 21 -7.59 10.60 35.66
N SER A 22 -7.01 9.50 35.21
CA SER A 22 -5.92 9.54 34.24
C SER A 22 -6.46 10.22 33.00
N MET A 23 -6.07 11.47 32.76
CA MET A 23 -6.36 12.12 31.49
C MET A 23 -5.65 11.30 30.41
N ALA A 24 -6.41 10.59 29.56
CA ALA A 24 -5.84 9.91 28.42
C ALA A 24 -5.08 10.95 27.59
N SER A 25 -3.78 10.74 27.36
CA SER A 25 -2.98 11.75 26.65
C SER A 25 -3.55 11.97 25.26
N THR A 26 -3.89 13.22 24.94
CA THR A 26 -4.51 13.56 23.67
C THR A 26 -3.47 13.50 22.54
N GLY A 27 -3.38 12.35 21.88
CA GLY A 27 -2.69 12.20 20.60
C GLY A 27 -1.18 11.94 20.67
N GLY A 28 -0.59 11.87 19.47
CA GLY A 28 0.82 11.55 19.24
C GLY A 28 1.19 11.80 17.78
N VAL A 29 2.45 11.55 17.41
CA VAL A 29 2.95 11.73 16.04
C VAL A 29 3.01 10.38 15.33
N ILE A 30 2.47 10.30 14.12
CA ILE A 30 2.64 9.15 13.21
C ILE A 30 3.56 9.58 12.08
N TYR A 31 4.63 8.82 11.88
CA TYR A 31 5.54 8.98 10.75
C TYR A 31 5.19 7.94 9.69
N PHE A 32 5.00 8.40 8.45
CA PHE A 32 4.82 7.53 7.29
C PHE A 32 6.07 7.59 6.44
N GLU A 33 6.56 6.42 6.05
CA GLU A 33 7.65 6.27 5.09
C GLU A 33 7.16 5.51 3.87
N GLY A 34 7.69 5.88 2.71
CA GLY A 34 7.35 5.27 1.45
C GLY A 34 8.18 5.84 0.32
N ALA A 35 8.05 5.23 -0.85
CA ALA A 35 8.66 5.72 -2.07
C ALA A 35 7.58 5.86 -3.15
N ILE A 36 7.71 6.89 -3.98
CA ILE A 36 6.95 6.99 -5.23
C ILE A 36 7.72 6.18 -6.27
N VAL A 37 7.14 5.06 -6.72
CA VAL A 37 7.71 4.18 -7.74
C VAL A 37 7.01 4.40 -9.08
N GLU A 38 7.68 4.02 -10.17
CA GLU A 38 7.07 4.03 -11.51
C GLU A 38 5.84 3.09 -11.53
N SER A 39 4.82 3.45 -12.30
CA SER A 39 3.65 2.60 -12.48
C SER A 39 4.02 1.34 -13.28
N PRO A 40 3.22 0.25 -13.17
CA PRO A 40 3.33 -0.88 -14.08
C PRO A 40 3.20 -0.44 -15.55
N CYS A 41 3.66 -1.28 -16.46
CA CYS A 41 3.52 -1.02 -17.88
C CYS A 41 2.05 -1.16 -18.31
N ASP A 42 1.60 -0.29 -19.19
CA ASP A 42 0.34 -0.44 -19.90
C ASP A 42 0.51 -1.50 -21.00
N VAL A 43 -0.44 -2.44 -21.04
CA VAL A 43 -0.40 -3.58 -21.96
C VAL A 43 -1.70 -3.63 -22.75
N SER A 44 -1.58 -3.57 -24.08
CA SER A 44 -2.70 -3.74 -25.00
C SER A 44 -2.41 -4.90 -25.95
N VAL A 45 -3.39 -5.78 -26.14
CA VAL A 45 -3.23 -7.00 -26.93
C VAL A 45 -4.26 -7.02 -28.05
N ASP A 46 -3.81 -7.32 -29.26
CA ASP A 46 -4.68 -7.65 -30.40
C ASP A 46 -4.45 -9.10 -30.85
N ALA A 47 -5.04 -9.48 -31.99
CA ALA A 47 -5.00 -10.86 -32.49
C ALA A 47 -3.57 -11.41 -32.74
N HIS A 48 -2.56 -10.56 -32.97
CA HIS A 48 -1.22 -11.00 -33.37
C HIS A 48 -0.08 -10.35 -32.59
N LYS A 49 -0.33 -9.26 -31.88
CA LYS A 49 0.69 -8.53 -31.13
C LYS A 49 0.23 -8.05 -29.76
N ALA A 50 1.20 -7.93 -28.87
CA ALA A 50 1.09 -7.17 -27.63
C ALA A 50 1.88 -5.86 -27.79
N THR A 51 1.25 -4.75 -27.43
CA THR A 51 1.91 -3.44 -27.31
C THR A 51 2.09 -3.15 -25.83
N VAL A 52 3.32 -2.92 -25.41
CA VAL A 52 3.67 -2.60 -24.03
C VAL A 52 4.26 -1.20 -23.98
N ALA A 53 3.74 -0.36 -23.09
CA ALA A 53 4.25 0.96 -22.79
C ALA A 53 4.61 1.05 -21.31
N CYS A 54 5.88 1.29 -21.01
CA CYS A 54 6.34 1.44 -19.64
C CYS A 54 6.86 2.85 -19.43
N ASP A 55 6.47 3.49 -18.33
CA ASP A 55 7.10 4.74 -17.95
C ASP A 55 8.54 4.51 -17.53
N ARG A 56 9.45 5.30 -18.10
CA ARG A 56 10.83 5.42 -17.68
C ARG A 56 11.18 6.89 -17.55
N GLN A 57 11.48 7.33 -16.33
CA GLN A 57 11.81 8.73 -16.02
C GLN A 57 10.70 9.70 -16.49
N GLY A 58 9.44 9.30 -16.31
CA GLY A 58 8.27 10.09 -16.71
C GLY A 58 8.00 10.15 -18.22
N GLN A 59 8.64 9.27 -19.00
CA GLN A 59 8.35 9.09 -20.42
C GLN A 59 7.97 7.66 -20.73
N ALA A 60 6.82 7.47 -21.36
CA ALA A 60 6.41 6.17 -21.88
C ALA A 60 7.38 5.70 -22.98
N LYS A 61 8.01 4.55 -22.74
CA LYS A 61 8.75 3.79 -23.74
C LYS A 61 7.88 2.64 -24.23
N THR A 62 7.63 2.59 -25.53
CA THR A 62 6.71 1.63 -26.14
C THR A 62 7.43 0.61 -27.00
N GLN A 63 7.05 -0.66 -26.89
CA GLN A 63 7.52 -1.74 -27.73
C GLN A 63 6.37 -2.68 -28.11
N GLN A 64 6.41 -3.20 -29.34
CA GLN A 64 5.48 -4.22 -29.83
C GLN A 64 6.16 -5.59 -29.86
N PHE A 65 5.44 -6.61 -29.40
CA PHE A 65 5.85 -8.00 -29.42
C PHE A 65 4.87 -8.82 -30.25
N SER A 66 5.37 -9.68 -31.13
CA SER A 66 4.53 -10.67 -31.79
C SER A 66 4.14 -11.76 -30.79
N LEU A 67 2.84 -12.08 -30.68
CA LEU A 67 2.36 -13.14 -29.79
C LEU A 67 2.96 -14.50 -30.13
N GLN A 68 3.29 -14.74 -31.40
CA GLN A 68 3.93 -15.98 -31.84
C GLN A 68 5.33 -16.13 -31.24
N LYS A 69 6.09 -15.02 -31.16
CA LYS A 69 7.43 -15.00 -30.55
C LYS A 69 7.39 -15.10 -29.03
N LEU A 70 6.33 -14.58 -28.41
CA LEU A 70 6.14 -14.67 -26.95
C LEU A 70 5.90 -16.10 -26.45
N THR A 71 5.71 -17.09 -27.32
CA THR A 71 5.71 -18.52 -26.91
C THR A 71 7.03 -18.93 -26.28
N GLN A 72 8.10 -18.18 -26.56
CA GLN A 72 9.35 -18.17 -25.83
C GLN A 72 9.47 -16.83 -25.08
N GLU A 73 10.24 -16.80 -24.00
CA GLU A 73 10.48 -15.57 -23.25
C GLU A 73 11.17 -14.52 -24.12
N GLN A 74 10.63 -13.30 -24.14
CA GLN A 74 11.19 -12.18 -24.88
C GLN A 74 11.38 -10.99 -23.93
N SER A 75 12.60 -10.45 -23.88
CA SER A 75 12.88 -9.21 -23.17
C SER A 75 12.70 -8.00 -24.09
N GLY A 76 12.30 -6.87 -23.51
CA GLY A 76 12.22 -5.60 -24.22
C GLY A 76 12.49 -4.40 -23.33
N LEU A 77 12.45 -3.22 -23.96
CA LEU A 77 12.64 -1.93 -23.30
C LEU A 77 13.90 -1.85 -22.43
N GLY A 78 15.02 -2.37 -22.96
CA GLY A 78 16.29 -2.42 -22.24
C GLY A 78 16.29 -3.38 -21.06
N ASN A 79 15.62 -4.53 -21.19
CA ASN A 79 15.44 -5.57 -20.16
C ASN A 79 14.58 -5.16 -18.97
N LEU A 80 13.90 -4.00 -19.01
CA LEU A 80 12.89 -3.63 -18.00
C LEU A 80 11.79 -4.68 -17.88
N VAL A 81 11.39 -5.27 -19.00
CA VAL A 81 10.27 -6.20 -19.05
C VAL A 81 10.66 -7.46 -19.82
N THR A 82 10.25 -8.60 -19.27
CA THR A 82 10.29 -9.89 -19.93
C THR A 82 8.88 -10.44 -20.05
N MET A 83 8.51 -10.94 -21.23
CA MET A 83 7.16 -11.39 -21.53
C MET A 83 7.15 -12.82 -22.04
N LYS A 84 6.10 -13.56 -21.70
CA LYS A 84 5.82 -14.91 -22.20
C LYS A 84 4.32 -15.12 -22.33
N ILE A 85 3.88 -15.88 -23.34
CA ILE A 85 2.48 -16.25 -23.51
C ILE A 85 2.32 -17.77 -23.41
N ASN A 86 1.32 -18.18 -22.64
CA ASN A 86 0.95 -19.57 -22.43
C ASN A 86 -0.48 -19.78 -22.91
N TYR A 87 -0.64 -20.42 -24.08
CA TYR A 87 -1.96 -20.75 -24.61
C TYR A 87 -2.59 -21.90 -23.82
N LEU A 88 -3.86 -21.75 -23.48
CA LEU A 88 -4.64 -22.69 -22.66
C LEU A 88 -5.46 -23.67 -23.51
N ASN A 89 -5.57 -23.43 -24.82
CA ASN A 89 -6.31 -24.29 -25.73
C ASN A 89 -5.60 -24.46 -27.09
N PRO A 90 -5.80 -25.59 -27.80
CA PRO A 90 -5.12 -25.85 -29.08
C PRO A 90 -5.45 -24.86 -30.19
N ALA A 91 -6.63 -24.21 -30.13
CA ALA A 91 -7.04 -23.19 -31.09
C ALA A 91 -6.36 -21.82 -30.85
N HIS A 92 -5.55 -21.67 -29.79
CA HIS A 92 -4.83 -20.45 -29.44
C HIS A 92 -5.74 -19.21 -29.26
N THR A 93 -6.97 -19.43 -28.80
CA THR A 93 -7.94 -18.34 -28.56
C THR A 93 -8.01 -17.91 -27.10
N LEU A 94 -7.38 -18.67 -26.19
CA LEU A 94 -7.32 -18.38 -24.77
C LEU A 94 -5.87 -18.55 -24.30
N ALA A 95 -5.37 -17.58 -23.55
CA ALA A 95 -3.99 -17.58 -23.05
C ALA A 95 -3.84 -16.80 -21.74
N VAL A 96 -2.73 -17.08 -21.05
CA VAL A 96 -2.20 -16.25 -19.96
C VAL A 96 -0.93 -15.59 -20.46
N MET A 97 -0.75 -14.30 -20.16
CA MET A 97 0.45 -13.55 -20.49
C MET A 97 1.20 -13.24 -19.20
N ASP A 98 2.39 -13.82 -19.07
CA ASP A 98 3.30 -13.54 -17.97
C ASP A 98 4.15 -12.31 -18.33
N ILE A 99 4.20 -11.35 -17.40
CA ILE A 99 4.94 -10.10 -17.55
C ILE A 99 5.78 -9.90 -16.30
N THR A 100 7.09 -9.99 -16.45
CA THR A 100 8.07 -9.83 -15.38
C THR A 100 8.76 -8.49 -15.51
N TYR A 101 8.81 -7.74 -14.41
CA TYR A 101 9.49 -6.46 -14.31
C TYR A 101 10.87 -6.65 -13.65
N ASN A 102 11.93 -6.13 -14.27
CA ASN A 102 13.31 -6.20 -13.78
C ASN A 102 13.88 -4.81 -13.42
#